data_AF-A0A2T0T2S2-F1
#
_entry.id   AF-A0A2T0T2S2-F1
#
_cell.length_a   1.000
_cell.length_b   1.000
_cell.length_c   1.000
_cell.angle_alpha   90.00
_cell.angle_beta   90.00
_cell.angle_gamma   90.00
#
_symmetry.space_group_name_H-M   'P 1'
#
loop_
_entity.id
_entity.type
_entity.pdbx_description
1 polymer ?
#
loop_
_entity_poly.entity_id
_entity_poly.type
_entity_poly.pdbx_seq_one_letter_code
_entity_poly.pdbx_strand_id
1 'polypeptide(L)'
;MIRCLLLFGISCLFVRSSYGQLTVFQNKDGYVFTTVDEYGPGTITATSYKKLTYADSPFLAYPIWQPGRVKLDAQGKYMACDIAYNLVENAVLCRFSGDSTVQTLRPDRFIIGNEEFVRQRNRTAGTDYKLYAKVLYDGKTKLLLNVTKRLDPYASASARTGYEKETTINGRYTLEEKYFIRKGDARPEAINLTKNSLLAVLYEQADKLAPRLPARRLTSADVVAILPYYDSLMTVSASRAMRSGGDSVAYVSSSVPISNDPVFAQALHQHIVYPGAAWIQAVYSRVYAGFDVDQQGRVRNVTILSPDNAGMGFAEAVRAGLEKIPTLNPTFAGTYALPVAFTYTNQKESRQPHIPVNRLPDDRLAGRTLLGEFVVPVVVTKPILTSREVWGYFK
;
A
#
# COMPACT_ATOMS: atom_id res chain seq x y z
N MET A 1 -45.65 11.70 17.34
CA MET A 1 -44.57 11.05 18.11
C MET A 1 -44.64 9.56 17.87
N ILE A 2 -43.81 8.99 16.99
CA ILE A 2 -43.72 7.55 16.76
C ILE A 2 -42.23 7.20 16.84
N ARG A 3 -41.84 6.50 17.92
CA ARG A 3 -40.49 5.97 18.12
C ARG A 3 -40.44 4.58 17.51
N CYS A 4 -39.78 4.45 16.37
CA CYS A 4 -39.50 3.17 15.73
C CYS A 4 -38.23 2.58 16.37
N LEU A 5 -38.39 1.49 17.12
CA LEU A 5 -37.33 0.80 17.86
C LEU A 5 -36.75 -0.28 16.95
N LEU A 6 -35.64 0.01 16.29
CA LEU A 6 -34.94 -0.91 15.38
C LEU A 6 -34.05 -1.85 16.22
N LEU A 7 -34.58 -3.01 16.55
CA LEU A 7 -33.84 -4.14 17.13
C LEU A 7 -32.96 -4.76 16.03
N PHE A 8 -31.69 -4.37 15.99
CA PHE A 8 -30.66 -5.10 15.25
C PHE A 8 -30.39 -6.43 15.96
N GLY A 9 -31.02 -7.50 15.48
CA GLY A 9 -30.69 -8.86 15.89
C GLY A 9 -29.26 -9.20 15.49
N ILE A 10 -28.36 -9.24 16.47
CA ILE A 10 -27.00 -9.76 16.33
C ILE A 10 -27.12 -11.27 16.17
N SER A 11 -27.23 -11.74 14.92
CA SER A 11 -27.04 -13.14 14.57
C SER A 11 -25.57 -13.48 14.78
N CYS A 12 -25.23 -13.95 15.98
CA CYS A 12 -23.97 -14.64 16.25
C CYS A 12 -23.94 -15.93 15.41
N LEU A 13 -23.45 -15.83 14.17
CA LEU A 13 -23.02 -16.98 13.39
C LEU A 13 -21.87 -17.62 14.15
N PHE A 14 -22.19 -18.60 15.00
CA PHE A 14 -21.21 -19.49 15.59
C PHE A 14 -20.55 -20.27 14.46
N VAL A 15 -19.44 -19.74 13.94
CA VAL A 15 -18.56 -20.46 13.04
C VAL A 15 -18.06 -21.66 13.84
N ARG A 16 -18.64 -22.84 13.59
CA ARG A 16 -18.20 -24.09 14.21
C ARG A 16 -16.74 -24.30 13.79
N SER A 17 -15.82 -24.17 14.73
CA SER A 17 -14.42 -24.52 14.52
C SER A 17 -14.35 -26.04 14.36
N SER A 18 -14.33 -26.52 13.12
CA SER A 18 -13.96 -27.90 12.83
C SER A 18 -12.47 -28.06 13.13
N TYR A 19 -12.15 -28.91 14.11
CA TYR A 19 -10.77 -29.32 14.33
C TYR A 19 -10.38 -30.28 13.21
N GLY A 20 -9.37 -29.90 12.42
CA GLY A 20 -8.80 -30.76 11.39
C GLY A 20 -7.33 -31.04 11.67
N GLN A 21 -6.90 -32.28 11.45
CA GLN A 21 -5.47 -32.61 11.46
C GLN A 21 -4.92 -32.41 10.06
N LEU A 22 -3.84 -31.64 9.95
CA LEU A 22 -3.17 -31.36 8.69
C LEU A 22 -1.84 -32.14 8.64
N THR A 23 -1.67 -32.95 7.61
CA THR A 23 -0.45 -33.72 7.37
C THR A 23 0.10 -33.38 6.00
N VAL A 24 1.34 -32.90 5.92
CA VAL A 24 2.04 -32.64 4.66
C VAL A 24 3.08 -33.72 4.46
N PHE A 25 3.12 -34.31 3.27
CA PHE A 25 4.07 -35.36 2.91
C PHE A 25 4.55 -35.19 1.48
N GLN A 26 5.69 -35.78 1.16
CA GLN A 26 6.23 -35.85 -0.19
C GLN A 26 6.18 -37.30 -0.68
N ASN A 27 5.64 -37.53 -1.87
CA ASN A 27 5.60 -38.87 -2.46
C ASN A 27 6.98 -39.28 -3.01
N LYS A 28 7.10 -40.51 -3.49
CA LYS A 28 8.35 -41.06 -4.07
C LYS A 28 8.88 -40.27 -5.29
N ASP A 29 8.00 -39.55 -5.98
CA ASP A 29 8.32 -38.77 -7.18
C ASP A 29 8.68 -37.30 -6.83
N GLY A 30 8.72 -36.96 -5.54
CA GLY A 30 9.06 -35.62 -5.06
C GLY A 30 7.90 -34.63 -5.00
N TYR A 31 6.67 -35.03 -5.34
CA TYR A 31 5.48 -34.17 -5.25
C TYR A 31 5.01 -34.04 -3.80
N VAL A 32 4.74 -32.81 -3.38
CA VAL A 32 4.23 -32.49 -2.04
C VAL A 32 2.70 -32.51 -2.06
N PHE A 33 2.11 -33.14 -1.06
CA PHE A 33 0.67 -33.21 -0.83
C PHE A 33 0.34 -32.83 0.60
N THR A 34 -0.87 -32.30 0.79
CA THR A 34 -1.44 -32.01 2.10
C THR A 34 -2.74 -32.77 2.26
N THR A 35 -2.82 -33.61 3.28
CA THR A 35 -4.10 -34.21 3.69
C THR A 35 -4.68 -33.46 4.86
N VAL A 36 -5.98 -33.18 4.79
CA VAL A 36 -6.78 -32.59 5.86
C VAL A 36 -7.81 -33.62 6.29
N ASP A 37 -7.72 -34.05 7.53
CA ASP A 37 -8.70 -34.93 8.16
C ASP A 37 -9.81 -34.06 8.77
N GLU A 38 -10.97 -34.03 8.15
CA GLU A 38 -12.14 -33.29 8.63
C GLU A 38 -13.05 -34.22 9.47
N TYR A 39 -13.34 -33.80 10.68
CA TYR A 39 -14.31 -34.45 11.57
C TYR A 39 -15.56 -33.58 11.67
N GLY A 40 -16.63 -34.01 11.00
CA GLY A 40 -17.92 -33.33 11.06
C GLY A 40 -18.71 -33.66 12.33
N PRO A 41 -19.72 -32.85 12.69
CA PRO A 41 -20.70 -33.24 13.69
C PRO A 41 -21.46 -34.46 13.17
N GLY A 42 -21.03 -35.65 13.58
CA GLY A 42 -21.70 -36.89 13.25
C GLY A 42 -23.15 -36.91 13.73
N THR A 43 -23.97 -37.77 13.14
CA THR A 43 -25.18 -38.23 13.84
C THR A 43 -24.75 -39.07 15.05
N ILE A 44 -25.67 -39.30 16.00
CA ILE A 44 -25.43 -40.02 17.27
C ILE A 44 -24.77 -41.41 17.07
N THR A 45 -24.78 -41.95 15.85
CA THR A 45 -24.26 -43.29 15.51
C THR A 45 -23.04 -43.32 14.59
N ALA A 46 -22.59 -42.20 14.01
CA ALA A 46 -21.37 -42.16 13.18
C ALA A 46 -20.77 -40.75 13.06
N THR A 47 -19.52 -40.57 13.47
CA THR A 47 -18.72 -39.38 13.11
C THR A 47 -18.47 -39.38 11.61
N SER A 48 -18.89 -38.33 10.90
CA SER A 48 -18.53 -38.14 9.50
C SER A 48 -17.05 -37.79 9.43
N TYR A 49 -16.23 -38.78 9.09
CA TYR A 49 -14.82 -38.61 8.79
C TYR A 49 -14.65 -38.42 7.28
N LYS A 50 -13.96 -37.35 6.89
CA LYS A 50 -13.64 -37.08 5.49
C LYS A 50 -12.17 -36.69 5.40
N LYS A 51 -11.40 -37.47 4.64
CA LYS A 51 -10.02 -37.12 4.29
C LYS A 51 -10.00 -36.39 2.96
N LEU A 52 -9.52 -35.15 2.97
CA LEU A 52 -9.28 -34.37 1.77
C LEU A 52 -7.80 -34.37 1.45
N THR A 53 -7.44 -34.47 0.17
CA THR A 53 -6.05 -34.40 -0.29
C THR A 53 -5.89 -33.23 -1.23
N TYR A 54 -4.91 -32.37 -0.97
CA TYR A 54 -4.58 -31.21 -1.79
C TYR A 54 -3.17 -31.34 -2.34
N ALA A 55 -2.96 -30.87 -3.56
CA ALA A 55 -1.62 -30.73 -4.12
C ALA A 55 -0.91 -29.52 -3.47
N ASP A 56 0.40 -29.67 -3.23
CA ASP A 56 1.27 -28.71 -2.52
C ASP A 56 0.90 -28.58 -1.02
N SER A 57 1.51 -27.62 -0.34
CA SER A 57 1.48 -27.36 1.09
C SER A 57 0.95 -25.96 1.39
N PRO A 58 0.25 -25.70 2.51
CA PRO A 58 -0.04 -24.34 2.95
C PRO A 58 1.21 -23.60 3.46
N PHE A 59 2.32 -24.30 3.70
CA PHE A 59 3.56 -23.72 4.24
C PHE A 59 4.48 -23.16 3.14
N LEU A 60 5.41 -22.28 3.56
CA LEU A 60 6.40 -21.66 2.69
C LEU A 60 7.23 -22.67 1.90
N ALA A 61 7.62 -23.79 2.52
CA ALA A 61 8.49 -24.79 1.91
C ALA A 61 8.30 -26.19 2.54
N TYR A 62 8.89 -27.20 1.90
CA TYR A 62 8.99 -28.59 2.39
C TYR A 62 10.48 -29.00 2.47
N PRO A 63 10.96 -29.63 3.55
CA PRO A 63 10.23 -29.96 4.79
C PRO A 63 9.69 -28.71 5.50
N ILE A 64 8.56 -28.90 6.20
CA ILE A 64 7.78 -27.80 6.81
C ILE A 64 8.59 -27.02 7.84
N TRP A 65 9.31 -27.76 8.70
CA TRP A 65 10.10 -27.22 9.79
C TRP A 65 11.51 -26.96 9.29
N GLN A 66 11.94 -25.70 9.39
CA GLN A 66 13.26 -25.27 8.96
C GLN A 66 13.94 -24.50 10.09
N PRO A 67 15.26 -24.66 10.25
CA PRO A 67 16.00 -23.87 11.22
C PRO A 67 15.84 -22.38 10.90
N GLY A 68 15.52 -21.60 11.92
CA GLY A 68 15.29 -20.18 11.76
C GLY A 68 15.47 -19.40 13.04
N ARG A 69 15.19 -18.10 12.95
CA ARG A 69 15.23 -17.20 14.11
C ARG A 69 14.10 -16.20 14.08
N VAL A 70 13.51 -15.93 15.23
CA VAL A 70 12.40 -14.98 15.42
C VAL A 70 12.81 -13.85 16.33
N LYS A 71 12.29 -12.65 16.07
CA LYS A 71 12.44 -11.46 16.90
C LYS A 71 11.05 -10.89 17.20
N LEU A 72 10.63 -10.97 18.47
CA LEU A 72 9.24 -10.71 18.88
C LEU A 72 8.85 -9.23 18.82
N ASP A 73 9.78 -8.35 19.14
CA ASP A 73 9.61 -6.90 19.12
C ASP A 73 10.82 -6.21 18.45
N ALA A 74 10.70 -4.91 18.14
CA ALA A 74 11.73 -4.18 17.40
C ALA A 74 13.08 -4.07 18.13
N GLN A 75 13.09 -4.12 19.46
CA GLN A 75 14.28 -4.01 20.31
C GLN A 75 14.80 -5.37 20.79
N GLY A 76 14.00 -6.43 20.62
CA GLY A 76 14.26 -7.76 21.12
C GLY A 76 15.45 -8.42 20.44
N LYS A 77 15.93 -9.49 21.08
CA LYS A 77 16.98 -10.37 20.54
C LYS A 77 16.34 -11.42 19.62
N TYR A 78 17.10 -11.87 18.63
CA TYR A 78 16.70 -13.05 17.86
C TYR A 78 16.79 -14.30 18.74
N MET A 79 15.77 -15.15 18.65
CA MET A 79 15.70 -16.45 19.31
C MET A 79 15.66 -17.54 18.24
N ALA A 80 16.51 -18.55 18.37
CA ALA A 80 16.53 -19.69 17.45
C ALA A 80 15.35 -20.62 17.72
N CYS A 81 14.69 -21.09 16.66
CA CYS A 81 13.63 -22.10 16.73
C CYS A 81 13.56 -22.81 15.36
N ASP A 82 12.94 -23.98 15.28
CA ASP A 82 12.48 -24.49 14.00
C ASP A 82 11.19 -23.77 13.62
N ILE A 83 11.18 -23.11 12.47
CA ILE A 83 10.08 -22.31 11.98
C ILE A 83 9.28 -23.09 10.93
N ALA A 84 7.96 -23.01 11.04
CA ALA A 84 7.03 -23.32 9.96
C ALA A 84 6.16 -22.09 9.68
N TYR A 85 6.22 -21.55 8.48
CA TYR A 85 5.46 -20.36 8.10
C TYR A 85 4.27 -20.75 7.20
N ASN A 86 3.06 -20.70 7.77
CA ASN A 86 1.81 -20.98 7.07
C ASN A 86 1.39 -19.76 6.24
N LEU A 87 1.44 -19.88 4.92
CA LEU A 87 1.16 -18.81 3.96
C LEU A 87 -0.33 -18.60 3.69
N VAL A 88 -1.20 -19.52 4.13
CA VAL A 88 -2.66 -19.38 4.04
C VAL A 88 -3.18 -18.57 5.22
N GLU A 89 -2.70 -18.90 6.42
CA GLU A 89 -3.11 -18.23 7.67
C GLU A 89 -2.25 -17.02 8.02
N ASN A 90 -1.14 -16.82 7.31
CA ASN A 90 -0.09 -15.86 7.66
C ASN A 90 0.39 -16.03 9.12
N ALA A 91 0.58 -17.28 9.53
CA ALA A 91 0.94 -17.67 10.90
C ALA A 91 2.37 -18.23 10.96
N VAL A 92 3.16 -17.75 11.92
CA VAL A 92 4.52 -18.23 12.17
C VAL A 92 4.46 -19.20 13.33
N LEU A 93 4.77 -20.47 13.09
CA LEU A 93 4.86 -21.51 14.10
C LEU A 93 6.34 -21.73 14.46
N CYS A 94 6.65 -21.85 15.74
CA CYS A 94 8.00 -22.17 16.23
C CYS A 94 7.98 -23.46 17.07
N ARG A 95 9.06 -24.23 16.98
CA ARG A 95 9.46 -25.23 17.98
C ARG A 95 10.80 -24.79 18.57
N PHE A 96 10.82 -24.51 19.87
CA PHE A 96 12.05 -24.14 20.57
C PHE A 96 12.80 -25.39 21.02
N SER A 97 14.12 -25.31 21.09
CA SER A 97 14.95 -26.42 21.58
C SER A 97 14.54 -26.80 23.01
N GLY A 98 14.25 -28.09 23.23
CA GLY A 98 13.80 -28.61 24.52
C GLY A 98 12.29 -28.51 24.77
N ASP A 99 11.51 -27.88 23.89
CA ASP A 99 10.05 -27.82 23.98
C ASP A 99 9.42 -28.76 22.93
N SER A 100 8.51 -29.64 23.36
CA SER A 100 7.77 -30.53 22.46
C SER A 100 6.54 -29.86 21.85
N THR A 101 6.15 -28.69 22.36
CA THR A 101 4.95 -27.97 21.94
C THR A 101 5.24 -27.01 20.78
N VAL A 102 4.30 -26.94 19.84
CA VAL A 102 4.32 -25.96 18.76
C VAL A 102 3.68 -24.67 19.25
N GLN A 103 4.40 -23.56 19.14
CA GLN A 103 3.89 -22.25 19.53
C GLN A 103 3.58 -21.39 18.30
N THR A 104 2.39 -20.80 18.26
CA THR A 104 2.02 -19.81 17.24
C THR A 104 2.47 -18.42 17.69
N LEU A 105 3.46 -17.86 16.99
CA LEU A 105 4.06 -16.58 17.32
C LEU A 105 3.59 -15.45 16.40
N ARG A 106 3.77 -14.22 16.87
CA ARG A 106 3.55 -12.99 16.11
C ARG A 106 4.81 -12.11 16.14
N PRO A 107 5.93 -12.58 15.55
CA PRO A 107 7.16 -11.82 15.59
C PRO A 107 7.04 -10.46 14.90
N ASP A 108 7.92 -9.53 15.25
CA ASP A 108 8.17 -8.35 14.45
C ASP A 108 8.94 -8.73 13.17
N ARG A 109 9.90 -9.66 13.30
CA ARG A 109 10.70 -10.20 12.20
C ARG A 109 11.04 -11.67 12.40
N PHE A 110 11.22 -12.41 11.32
CA PHE A 110 11.78 -13.75 11.39
C PHE A 110 12.59 -14.07 10.14
N ILE A 111 13.50 -15.03 10.27
CA ILE A 111 14.42 -15.44 9.20
C ILE A 111 14.32 -16.95 9.03
N ILE A 112 14.10 -17.39 7.80
CA ILE A 112 14.12 -18.79 7.37
C ILE A 112 15.14 -18.89 6.22
N GLY A 113 16.17 -19.71 6.40
CA GLY A 113 17.31 -19.72 5.48
C GLY A 113 17.97 -18.33 5.36
N ASN A 114 18.04 -17.80 4.14
CA ASN A 114 18.58 -16.47 3.86
C ASN A 114 17.49 -15.39 3.68
N GLU A 115 16.25 -15.70 3.98
CA GLU A 115 15.12 -14.81 3.75
C GLU A 115 14.63 -14.19 5.06
N GLU A 116 14.69 -12.87 5.15
CA GLU A 116 14.09 -12.12 6.25
C GLU A 116 12.68 -11.67 5.90
N PHE A 117 11.74 -12.00 6.77
CA PHE A 117 10.35 -11.58 6.72
C PHE A 117 10.09 -10.55 7.82
N VAL A 118 9.53 -9.41 7.43
CA VAL A 118 9.21 -8.30 8.34
C VAL A 118 7.69 -8.11 8.39
N ARG A 119 7.16 -8.01 9.60
CA ARG A 119 5.74 -7.73 9.84
C ARG A 119 5.40 -6.32 9.37
N GLN A 120 4.48 -6.22 8.42
CA GLN A 120 3.93 -4.94 7.99
C GLN A 120 2.83 -4.50 8.96
N ARG A 121 2.92 -3.25 9.43
CA ARG A 121 1.89 -2.64 10.29
C ARG A 121 0.90 -1.89 9.40
N ASN A 122 0.02 -2.63 8.73
CA ASN A 122 -1.02 -2.06 7.89
C ASN A 122 -2.35 -2.05 8.64
N ARG A 123 -2.88 -0.84 8.87
CA ARG A 123 -4.25 -0.63 9.34
C ARG A 123 -5.11 -0.25 8.14
N THR A 124 -6.04 -1.12 7.79
CA THR A 124 -7.07 -0.85 6.77
C THR A 124 -8.44 -1.01 7.40
N ALA A 125 -9.26 0.04 7.36
CA ALA A 125 -10.62 0.04 7.92
C ALA A 125 -10.71 -0.41 9.41
N GLY A 126 -9.68 -0.10 10.22
CA GLY A 126 -9.64 -0.49 11.64
C GLY A 126 -9.23 -1.94 11.90
N THR A 127 -9.09 -2.77 10.87
CA THR A 127 -8.61 -4.15 10.99
C THR A 127 -7.10 -4.18 10.75
N ASP A 128 -6.36 -4.70 11.74
CA ASP A 128 -4.93 -4.96 11.62
C ASP A 128 -4.72 -6.21 10.74
N TYR A 129 -4.54 -6.01 9.43
CA TYR A 129 -4.08 -7.09 8.56
C TYR A 129 -2.59 -7.27 8.78
N LYS A 130 -2.26 -8.33 9.51
CA LYS A 130 -0.88 -8.76 9.71
C LYS A 130 -0.47 -9.44 8.42
N LEU A 131 0.52 -8.90 7.76
CA LEU A 131 1.13 -9.47 6.58
C LEU A 131 2.63 -9.46 6.83
N TYR A 132 3.30 -10.59 6.64
CA TYR A 132 4.76 -10.58 6.59
C TYR A 132 5.20 -10.42 5.14
N ALA A 133 6.23 -9.62 4.94
CA ALA A 133 6.81 -9.41 3.62
C ALA A 133 8.31 -9.65 3.68
N LYS A 134 8.83 -10.34 2.67
CA LYS A 134 10.26 -10.44 2.40
C LYS A 134 10.78 -9.08 1.96
N VAL A 135 11.92 -8.65 2.50
CA VAL A 135 12.57 -7.41 2.06
C VAL A 135 13.50 -7.74 0.90
N LEU A 136 13.17 -7.27 -0.30
CA LEU A 136 13.99 -7.49 -1.50
C LEU A 136 15.02 -6.37 -1.73
N TYR A 137 14.71 -5.17 -1.23
CA TYR A 137 15.63 -4.02 -1.21
C TYR A 137 15.33 -3.18 0.02
N ASP A 138 16.38 -2.80 0.76
CA ASP A 138 16.28 -2.12 2.07
C ASP A 138 16.94 -0.72 2.06
N GLY A 139 16.54 0.13 1.11
CA GLY A 139 16.96 1.53 1.02
C GLY A 139 16.05 2.50 1.80
N LYS A 140 16.13 3.79 1.47
CA LYS A 140 15.13 4.79 1.94
C LYS A 140 13.76 4.46 1.37
N THR A 141 13.75 3.94 0.15
CA THR A 141 12.61 3.27 -0.47
C THR A 141 12.83 1.77 -0.41
N LYS A 142 11.86 1.01 0.09
CA LYS A 142 11.94 -0.45 0.20
C LYS A 142 11.12 -1.13 -0.87
N LEU A 143 11.64 -2.24 -1.40
CA LEU A 143 10.86 -3.21 -2.17
C LEU A 143 10.52 -4.38 -1.26
N LEU A 144 9.22 -4.63 -1.11
CA LEU A 144 8.69 -5.69 -0.26
C LEU A 144 7.95 -6.71 -1.14
N LEU A 145 8.13 -7.99 -0.83
CA LEU A 145 7.42 -9.10 -1.45
C LEU A 145 6.58 -9.81 -0.39
N ASN A 146 5.26 -9.70 -0.50
CA ASN A 146 4.34 -10.53 0.26
C ASN A 146 4.09 -11.83 -0.51
N VAL A 147 4.32 -12.94 0.16
CA VAL A 147 4.07 -14.28 -0.37
C VAL A 147 2.89 -14.85 0.40
N THR A 148 1.86 -15.30 -0.30
CA THR A 148 0.68 -15.95 0.28
C THR A 148 0.35 -17.21 -0.51
N LYS A 149 -0.38 -18.14 0.10
CA LYS A 149 -0.96 -19.26 -0.63
C LYS A 149 -2.47 -19.18 -0.58
N ARG A 150 -3.11 -19.42 -1.71
CA ARG A 150 -4.56 -19.57 -1.83
C ARG A 150 -4.89 -21.01 -2.13
N LEU A 151 -5.91 -21.55 -1.46
CA LEU A 151 -6.44 -22.85 -1.83
C LEU A 151 -7.39 -22.69 -3.02
N ASP A 152 -6.98 -23.19 -4.18
CA ASP A 152 -7.83 -23.27 -5.36
C ASP A 152 -8.56 -24.63 -5.33
N PRO A 153 -9.87 -24.66 -5.05
CA PRO A 153 -10.62 -25.90 -5.19
C PRO A 153 -10.62 -26.28 -6.67
N TYR A 154 -10.35 -27.55 -6.98
CA TYR A 154 -10.68 -28.01 -8.33
C TYR A 154 -12.19 -27.91 -8.46
N ALA A 155 -12.67 -27.09 -9.41
CA ALA A 155 -14.07 -27.09 -9.79
C ALA A 155 -14.40 -28.50 -10.27
N SER A 156 -14.99 -29.29 -9.38
CA SER A 156 -15.35 -30.68 -9.59
C SER A 156 -16.40 -30.76 -10.69
N ALA A 157 -15.99 -30.89 -11.97
CA ALA A 157 -16.94 -31.16 -13.05
C ALA A 157 -16.41 -31.81 -14.35
N SER A 158 -15.13 -31.77 -14.73
CA SER A 158 -14.80 -32.04 -16.16
C SER A 158 -13.67 -33.02 -16.49
N ALA A 159 -13.25 -33.93 -15.59
CA ALA A 159 -12.30 -34.99 -15.99
C ALA A 159 -12.33 -36.26 -15.12
N ARG A 160 -13.49 -36.69 -14.62
CA ARG A 160 -13.60 -38.04 -14.03
C ARG A 160 -13.82 -39.06 -15.15
N THR A 161 -12.76 -39.47 -15.83
CA THR A 161 -12.75 -40.73 -16.57
C THR A 161 -12.85 -41.86 -15.53
N GLY A 162 -13.97 -42.58 -15.55
CA GLY A 162 -14.44 -43.42 -14.43
C GLY A 162 -13.65 -44.69 -14.10
N TYR A 163 -12.34 -44.76 -14.38
CA TYR A 163 -11.57 -46.00 -14.21
C TYR A 163 -10.26 -45.87 -13.42
N GLU A 164 -9.84 -44.68 -13.01
CA GLU A 164 -8.66 -44.52 -12.16
C GLU A 164 -9.07 -44.35 -10.68
N LYS A 165 -8.76 -45.35 -9.86
CA LYS A 165 -8.79 -45.27 -8.39
C LYS A 165 -7.61 -44.44 -7.83
N GLU A 166 -7.15 -43.44 -8.58
CA GLU A 166 -6.08 -42.57 -8.12
C GLU A 166 -6.61 -41.60 -7.07
N THR A 167 -5.77 -41.33 -6.07
CA THR A 167 -6.04 -40.41 -4.95
C THR A 167 -6.77 -39.18 -5.43
N THR A 168 -8.03 -39.01 -5.00
CA THR A 168 -8.83 -37.87 -5.43
C THR A 168 -8.23 -36.58 -4.85
N ILE A 169 -7.47 -35.85 -5.66
CA ILE A 169 -6.96 -34.53 -5.30
C ILE A 169 -8.14 -33.54 -5.36
N ASN A 170 -8.44 -32.92 -4.22
CA ASN A 170 -9.57 -32.03 -4.01
C ASN A 170 -9.28 -30.57 -4.39
N GLY A 171 -8.01 -30.18 -4.50
CA GLY A 171 -7.58 -28.82 -4.85
C GLY A 171 -6.08 -28.69 -4.87
N ARG A 172 -5.58 -27.47 -5.04
CA ARG A 172 -4.15 -27.14 -4.99
C ARG A 172 -3.93 -25.85 -4.22
N TYR A 173 -2.86 -25.80 -3.43
CA TYR A 173 -2.37 -24.53 -2.91
C TYR A 173 -1.55 -23.82 -3.99
N THR A 174 -2.00 -22.63 -4.39
CA THR A 174 -1.33 -21.81 -5.39
C THR A 174 -0.61 -20.65 -4.70
N LEU A 175 0.67 -20.47 -5.05
CA LEU A 175 1.49 -19.36 -4.57
C LEU A 175 1.04 -18.06 -5.25
N GLU A 176 0.75 -17.03 -4.44
CA GLU A 176 0.52 -15.67 -4.91
C GLU A 176 1.62 -14.75 -4.38
N GLU A 177 2.22 -13.97 -5.28
CA GLU A 177 3.22 -12.96 -4.97
C GLU A 177 2.65 -11.56 -5.18
N LYS A 178 2.78 -10.70 -4.17
CA LYS A 178 2.36 -9.29 -4.23
C LYS A 178 3.54 -8.41 -3.87
N TYR A 179 3.87 -7.48 -4.77
CA TYR A 179 5.00 -6.57 -4.60
C TYR A 179 4.50 -5.23 -4.07
N PHE A 180 5.27 -4.62 -3.18
CA PHE A 180 4.96 -3.31 -2.61
C PHE A 180 6.20 -2.43 -2.58
N ILE A 181 5.99 -1.13 -2.77
CA ILE A 181 6.99 -0.10 -2.54
C ILE A 181 6.64 0.64 -1.26
N ARG A 182 7.62 0.84 -0.38
CA ARG A 182 7.46 1.64 0.85
C ARG A 182 8.47 2.78 0.87
N LYS A 183 8.01 4.03 0.86
CA LYS A 183 8.85 5.24 0.91
C LYS A 183 8.99 5.71 2.36
N GLY A 184 10.16 5.51 2.99
CA GLY A 184 10.37 5.84 4.40
C GLY A 184 9.34 5.19 5.33
N ASP A 185 8.59 6.03 6.05
CA ASP A 185 7.53 5.64 6.98
C ASP A 185 6.12 5.68 6.37
N ALA A 186 6.01 5.98 5.06
CA ALA A 186 4.75 5.90 4.34
C ALA A 186 4.20 4.47 4.28
N ARG A 187 2.91 4.34 3.97
CA ARG A 187 2.27 3.02 3.84
C ARG A 187 2.83 2.31 2.60
N PRO A 188 3.02 0.98 2.63
CA PRO A 188 3.38 0.24 1.44
C PRO A 188 2.29 0.37 0.36
N GLU A 189 2.69 0.69 -0.87
CA GLU A 189 1.82 0.78 -2.04
C GLU A 189 2.04 -0.44 -2.94
N ALA A 190 0.96 -1.14 -3.27
CA ALA A 190 1.03 -2.33 -4.11
C ALA A 190 1.46 -1.95 -5.53
N ILE A 191 2.36 -2.74 -6.12
CA ILE A 191 2.74 -2.62 -7.51
C ILE A 191 2.55 -3.94 -8.23
N ASN A 192 2.12 -3.84 -9.49
CA ASN A 192 2.39 -4.88 -10.47
C ASN A 192 3.79 -4.65 -11.03
N LEU A 193 4.48 -5.71 -11.44
CA LEU A 193 5.80 -5.60 -12.08
C LEU A 193 5.68 -5.10 -13.54
N THR A 194 5.13 -3.89 -13.69
CA THR A 194 4.97 -3.17 -14.95
C THR A 194 5.50 -1.76 -14.80
N LYS A 195 5.98 -1.18 -15.90
CA LYS A 195 6.52 0.19 -15.93
C LYS A 195 5.52 1.21 -15.37
N ASN A 196 4.27 1.16 -15.82
CA ASN A 196 3.25 2.13 -15.41
C ASN A 196 2.91 2.03 -13.91
N SER A 197 2.81 0.80 -13.37
CA SER A 197 2.51 0.61 -11.95
C SER A 197 3.64 1.12 -11.05
N LEU A 198 4.90 0.92 -11.45
CA LEU A 198 6.04 1.43 -10.70
C LEU A 198 6.13 2.96 -10.75
N LEU A 199 5.96 3.55 -11.94
CA LEU A 199 5.98 5.01 -12.11
C LEU A 199 4.83 5.70 -11.38
N ALA A 200 3.66 5.06 -11.28
CA ALA A 200 2.53 5.59 -10.53
C ALA A 200 2.79 5.69 -9.02
N VAL A 201 3.63 4.81 -8.46
CA VAL A 201 4.00 4.84 -7.04
C VAL A 201 5.23 5.74 -6.78
N LEU A 202 6.16 5.79 -7.74
CA LEU A 202 7.35 6.64 -7.72
C LEU A 202 7.11 7.97 -8.48
N TYR A 203 5.91 8.55 -8.31
CA TYR A 203 5.42 9.68 -9.09
C TYR A 203 6.30 10.94 -8.99
N GLU A 204 7.03 11.12 -7.88
CA GLU A 204 7.86 12.32 -7.64
C GLU A 204 9.01 12.45 -8.64
N GLN A 205 9.45 11.35 -9.23
CA GLN A 205 10.56 11.32 -10.19
C GLN A 205 10.22 10.50 -11.44
N ALA A 206 8.92 10.29 -11.72
CA ALA A 206 8.47 9.39 -12.79
C ALA A 206 9.12 9.71 -14.15
N ASP A 207 9.23 10.98 -14.51
CA ASP A 207 9.83 11.41 -15.79
C ASP A 207 11.31 11.03 -15.91
N LYS A 208 12.07 11.08 -14.81
CA LYS A 208 13.49 10.70 -14.79
C LYS A 208 13.70 9.20 -14.74
N LEU A 209 12.72 8.45 -14.22
CA LEU A 209 12.74 6.99 -14.14
C LEU A 209 12.27 6.34 -15.45
N ALA A 210 11.26 6.92 -16.11
CA ALA A 210 10.64 6.39 -17.31
C ALA A 210 11.63 5.99 -18.42
N PRO A 211 12.65 6.78 -18.80
CA PRO A 211 13.59 6.40 -19.85
C PRO A 211 14.55 5.28 -19.44
N ARG A 212 14.74 5.03 -18.14
CA ARG A 212 15.62 3.98 -17.62
C ARG A 212 14.95 2.63 -17.43
N LEU A 213 13.61 2.61 -17.43
CA LEU A 213 12.84 1.38 -17.27
C LEU A 213 12.61 0.71 -18.63
N PRO A 214 12.85 -0.60 -18.75
CA PRO A 214 12.64 -1.31 -20.00
C PRO A 214 11.16 -1.33 -20.37
N ALA A 215 10.86 -1.47 -21.67
CA ALA A 215 9.49 -1.56 -22.18
C ALA A 215 8.84 -2.93 -21.91
N ARG A 216 9.64 -3.98 -21.66
CA ARG A 216 9.15 -5.32 -21.30
C ARG A 216 8.54 -5.35 -19.89
N ARG A 217 7.89 -6.46 -19.56
CA ARG A 217 7.49 -6.75 -18.17
C ARG A 217 8.71 -6.65 -17.26
N LEU A 218 8.55 -5.97 -16.12
CA LEU A 218 9.62 -5.81 -15.14
C LEU A 218 9.79 -7.12 -14.38
N THR A 219 11.02 -7.38 -13.95
CA THR A 219 11.37 -8.39 -12.94
C THR A 219 11.61 -7.68 -11.60
N SER A 220 11.61 -8.44 -10.51
CA SER A 220 12.01 -7.89 -9.20
C SER A 220 13.43 -7.30 -9.25
N ALA A 221 14.35 -7.92 -9.99
CA ALA A 221 15.71 -7.42 -10.20
C ALA A 221 15.75 -6.05 -10.89
N ASP A 222 14.90 -5.81 -11.91
CA ASP A 222 14.81 -4.50 -12.56
C ASP A 222 14.35 -3.42 -11.56
N VAL A 223 13.42 -3.76 -10.67
CA VAL A 223 12.94 -2.84 -9.63
C VAL A 223 14.02 -2.59 -8.57
N VAL A 224 14.71 -3.63 -8.09
CA VAL A 224 15.84 -3.48 -7.16
C VAL A 224 16.93 -2.59 -7.75
N ALA A 225 17.22 -2.72 -9.04
CA ALA A 225 18.25 -1.92 -9.71
C ALA A 225 17.89 -0.43 -9.83
N ILE A 226 16.61 -0.07 -9.97
CA ILE A 226 16.19 1.33 -10.16
C ILE A 226 16.00 2.10 -8.85
N LEU A 227 15.68 1.42 -7.74
CA LEU A 227 15.40 2.08 -6.46
C LEU A 227 16.58 2.90 -5.89
N PRO A 228 17.85 2.46 -5.95
CA PRO A 228 18.98 3.29 -5.54
C PRO A 228 19.06 4.62 -6.31
N TYR A 229 18.76 4.59 -7.61
CA TYR A 229 18.73 5.80 -8.43
C TYR A 229 17.59 6.74 -8.00
N TYR A 230 16.39 6.20 -7.74
CA TYR A 230 15.28 6.99 -7.18
C TYR A 230 15.67 7.64 -5.84
N ASP A 231 16.24 6.88 -4.91
CA ASP A 231 16.67 7.38 -3.59
C ASP A 231 17.71 8.50 -3.71
N SER A 232 18.60 8.42 -4.71
CA SER A 232 19.57 9.48 -5.01
C SER A 232 18.88 10.77 -5.50
N LEU A 233 17.87 10.66 -6.37
CA LEU A 233 17.11 11.80 -6.87
C LEU A 233 16.34 12.50 -5.75
N MET A 234 15.74 11.73 -4.83
CA MET A 234 15.03 12.28 -3.67
C MET A 234 15.98 13.03 -2.73
N THR A 235 17.21 12.55 -2.56
CA THR A 235 18.23 13.22 -1.73
C THR A 235 18.72 14.54 -2.36
N VAL A 236 18.89 14.57 -3.69
CA VAL A 236 19.29 15.80 -4.41
C VAL A 236 18.18 16.85 -4.34
N SER A 237 16.91 16.45 -4.53
CA SER A 237 15.76 17.36 -4.43
C SER A 237 15.66 18.00 -3.04
N ALA A 238 15.85 17.21 -1.98
CA ALA A 238 15.83 17.71 -0.61
C ALA A 238 16.94 18.74 -0.32
N SER A 239 18.16 18.52 -0.82
CA SER A 239 19.29 19.46 -0.59
C SER A 239 19.17 20.75 -1.39
N ARG A 240 18.58 20.74 -2.60
CA ARG A 240 18.30 21.95 -3.38
C ARG A 240 17.26 22.83 -2.71
N ALA A 241 16.21 22.23 -2.15
CA ALA A 241 15.17 22.97 -1.42
C ALA A 241 15.75 23.78 -0.24
N MET A 242 16.79 23.26 0.43
CA MET A 242 17.47 23.97 1.53
C MET A 242 18.34 25.15 1.08
N ARG A 243 18.92 25.10 -0.13
CA ARG A 243 19.84 26.15 -0.62
C ARG A 243 19.13 27.31 -1.31
N SER A 244 17.90 27.11 -1.78
CA SER A 244 17.14 28.14 -2.53
C SER A 244 16.52 29.23 -1.64
N GLY A 245 16.65 29.15 -0.31
CA GLY A 245 16.12 30.14 0.65
C GLY A 245 17.08 31.29 0.98
N GLY A 246 17.87 31.76 0.02
CA GLY A 246 18.90 32.80 0.25
C GLY A 246 18.35 34.22 0.42
N ASP A 247 18.97 34.94 1.37
CA ASP A 247 19.04 36.39 1.60
C ASP A 247 18.00 37.14 2.46
N SER A 248 17.04 36.49 3.13
CA SER A 248 16.27 37.15 4.19
C SER A 248 16.68 36.68 5.60
N VAL A 249 17.49 37.50 6.26
CA VAL A 249 17.91 37.35 7.66
C VAL A 249 16.70 37.57 8.58
N ALA A 250 16.02 36.51 9.02
CA ALA A 250 15.27 36.47 10.28
C ALA A 250 14.69 35.06 10.56
N TYR A 251 15.27 34.35 11.54
CA TYR A 251 14.64 33.29 12.36
C TYR A 251 13.63 32.35 11.67
N VAL A 252 14.01 31.66 10.60
CA VAL A 252 13.24 30.51 10.11
C VAL A 252 13.88 29.24 10.68
N SER A 253 13.22 28.64 11.67
CA SER A 253 13.55 27.30 12.17
C SER A 253 13.85 26.37 11.00
N SER A 254 14.96 25.65 11.08
CA SER A 254 15.44 24.69 10.08
C SER A 254 14.55 23.43 10.01
N SER A 255 13.23 23.59 9.94
CA SER A 255 12.30 22.48 9.76
C SER A 255 12.48 21.96 8.34
N VAL A 256 12.82 20.67 8.21
CA VAL A 256 12.79 19.95 6.93
C VAL A 256 11.44 20.23 6.26
N PRO A 257 11.40 20.64 4.97
CA PRO A 257 10.13 20.93 4.31
C PRO A 257 9.22 19.71 4.37
N ILE A 258 8.01 19.88 4.92
CA ILE A 258 6.99 18.83 5.01
C ILE A 258 6.63 18.24 3.63
N SER A 259 6.88 18.98 2.55
CA SER A 259 6.73 18.49 1.17
C SER A 259 7.63 17.31 0.81
N ASN A 260 8.73 17.10 1.53
CA ASN A 260 9.63 15.96 1.34
C ASN A 260 9.28 14.78 2.25
N ASP A 261 8.30 14.93 3.14
CA ASP A 261 7.84 13.83 3.98
C ASP A 261 7.02 12.84 3.13
N PRO A 262 7.41 11.55 3.10
CA PRO A 262 6.77 10.58 2.24
C PRO A 262 5.33 10.25 2.69
N VAL A 263 5.00 10.41 3.98
CA VAL A 263 3.63 10.20 4.48
C VAL A 263 2.73 11.32 3.97
N PHE A 264 3.17 12.57 4.10
CA PHE A 264 2.47 13.75 3.59
C PHE A 264 2.29 13.68 2.06
N ALA A 265 3.37 13.45 1.32
CA ALA A 265 3.33 13.36 -0.14
C ALA A 265 2.39 12.25 -0.62
N GLN A 266 2.46 11.06 -0.01
CA GLN A 266 1.57 9.94 -0.34
C GLN A 266 0.10 10.28 -0.06
N ALA A 267 -0.18 10.92 1.08
CA ALA A 267 -1.55 11.31 1.43
C ALA A 267 -2.13 12.34 0.46
N LEU A 268 -1.34 13.32 0.01
CA LEU A 268 -1.76 14.27 -1.02
C LEU A 268 -2.14 13.55 -2.32
N HIS A 269 -1.29 12.63 -2.79
CA HIS A 269 -1.53 11.85 -4.00
C HIS A 269 -2.76 10.94 -3.90
N GLN A 270 -3.03 10.38 -2.72
CA GLN A 270 -4.18 9.48 -2.51
C GLN A 270 -5.50 10.23 -2.30
N HIS A 271 -5.48 11.46 -1.80
CA HIS A 271 -6.70 12.13 -1.32
C HIS A 271 -7.07 13.39 -2.10
N ILE A 272 -6.14 14.03 -2.81
CA ILE A 272 -6.45 15.13 -3.72
C ILE A 272 -6.61 14.57 -5.13
N VAL A 273 -7.85 14.42 -5.56
CA VAL A 273 -8.22 13.84 -6.86
C VAL A 273 -8.75 14.93 -7.79
N TYR A 274 -8.46 14.80 -9.08
CA TYR A 274 -9.00 15.70 -10.10
C TYR A 274 -10.54 15.66 -10.08
N PRO A 275 -11.24 16.80 -9.91
CA PRO A 275 -12.70 16.81 -9.87
C PRO A 275 -13.33 16.34 -11.19
N GLY A 276 -14.32 15.44 -11.11
CA GLY A 276 -14.98 14.88 -12.30
C GLY A 276 -15.64 15.94 -13.18
N ALA A 277 -16.26 16.97 -12.59
CA ALA A 277 -16.86 18.08 -13.35
C ALA A 277 -15.81 18.89 -14.13
N ALA A 278 -14.66 19.17 -13.51
CA ALA A 278 -13.54 19.86 -14.14
C ALA A 278 -12.93 19.06 -15.28
N TRP A 279 -12.71 17.76 -15.05
CA TRP A 279 -12.28 16.84 -16.10
C TRP A 279 -13.20 16.94 -17.31
N ILE A 280 -14.51 16.79 -17.11
CA ILE A 280 -15.49 16.69 -18.22
C ILE A 280 -15.51 17.97 -19.05
N GLN A 281 -15.26 19.13 -18.43
CA GLN A 281 -15.31 20.43 -19.08
C GLN A 281 -13.95 20.94 -19.59
N ALA A 282 -12.90 20.10 -19.59
CA ALA A 282 -11.54 20.51 -19.96
C ALA A 282 -11.01 21.72 -19.17
N VAL A 283 -11.39 21.81 -17.90
CA VAL A 283 -10.98 22.91 -17.02
C VAL A 283 -9.79 22.49 -16.18
N TYR A 284 -8.79 23.36 -16.08
CA TYR A 284 -7.64 23.25 -15.20
C TYR A 284 -7.52 24.48 -14.29
N SER A 285 -6.83 24.35 -13.16
CA SER A 285 -6.77 25.42 -12.17
C SER A 285 -5.63 25.22 -11.17
N ARG A 286 -5.25 26.29 -10.49
CA ARG A 286 -4.42 26.24 -9.29
C ARG A 286 -5.27 26.57 -8.08
N VAL A 287 -5.02 25.89 -6.96
CA VAL A 287 -5.63 26.19 -5.66
C VAL A 287 -4.51 26.44 -4.67
N TYR A 288 -4.65 27.47 -3.85
CA TYR A 288 -3.77 27.65 -2.70
C TYR A 288 -4.55 27.34 -1.44
N ALA A 289 -4.08 26.38 -0.66
CA ALA A 289 -4.68 26.01 0.61
C ALA A 289 -3.75 26.35 1.78
N GLY A 290 -4.26 27.06 2.77
CA GLY A 290 -3.61 27.30 4.05
C GLY A 290 -4.01 26.24 5.05
N PHE A 291 -3.09 25.74 5.87
CA PHE A 291 -3.39 24.80 6.94
C PHE A 291 -2.32 24.85 8.03
N ASP A 292 -2.65 24.29 9.20
CA ASP A 292 -1.74 24.20 10.33
C ASP A 292 -1.45 22.73 10.64
N VAL A 293 -0.22 22.45 11.07
CA VAL A 293 0.16 21.16 11.69
C VAL A 293 0.37 21.43 13.17
N ASP A 294 -0.42 20.76 14.02
CA ASP A 294 -0.30 20.94 15.47
C ASP A 294 0.90 20.19 16.06
N GLN A 295 1.15 20.38 17.37
CA GLN A 295 2.25 19.72 18.09
C GLN A 295 2.10 18.19 18.17
N GLN A 296 0.93 17.64 17.82
CA GLN A 296 0.70 16.20 17.73
C GLN A 296 0.83 15.71 16.28
N GLY A 297 1.17 16.59 15.33
CA GLY A 297 1.32 16.26 13.91
C GLY A 297 0.00 16.19 13.13
N ARG A 298 -1.12 16.69 13.67
CA ARG A 298 -2.42 16.66 12.98
C ARG A 298 -2.60 17.89 12.11
N VAL A 299 -3.08 17.71 10.89
CA VAL A 299 -3.49 18.79 9.98
C VAL A 299 -4.82 19.38 10.45
N ARG A 300 -4.89 20.70 10.63
CA ARG A 300 -6.08 21.45 11.07
C ARG A 300 -6.19 22.79 10.33
N ASN A 301 -7.31 23.49 10.55
CA ASN A 301 -7.55 24.85 10.06
C ASN A 301 -7.37 24.99 8.55
N VAL A 302 -7.83 23.99 7.79
CA VAL A 302 -7.73 23.99 6.33
C VAL A 302 -8.60 25.11 5.75
N THR A 303 -7.97 26.05 5.07
CA THR A 303 -8.60 27.24 4.47
C THR A 303 -8.15 27.37 3.03
N ILE A 304 -9.03 27.89 2.17
CA ILE A 304 -8.70 28.15 0.76
C ILE A 304 -8.32 29.61 0.64
N LEU A 305 -7.11 29.87 0.14
CA LEU A 305 -6.52 31.19 0.01
C LEU A 305 -6.72 31.77 -1.40
N SER A 306 -6.80 30.90 -2.41
CA SER A 306 -7.09 31.32 -3.79
C SER A 306 -8.55 31.76 -3.93
N PRO A 307 -8.87 32.60 -4.93
CA PRO A 307 -10.24 32.90 -5.31
C PRO A 307 -11.05 31.64 -5.64
N ASP A 308 -12.38 31.77 -5.66
CA ASP A 308 -13.27 30.67 -6.08
C ASP A 308 -13.00 30.27 -7.54
N ASN A 309 -13.07 28.97 -7.81
CA ASN A 309 -12.78 28.34 -9.09
C ASN A 309 -14.08 28.01 -9.85
N ALA A 310 -15.04 28.95 -9.83
CA ALA A 310 -16.32 28.85 -10.51
C ALA A 310 -17.13 27.58 -10.20
N GLY A 311 -17.05 27.04 -8.97
CA GLY A 311 -17.79 25.84 -8.59
C GLY A 311 -17.32 24.54 -9.25
N MET A 312 -16.12 24.50 -9.83
CA MET A 312 -15.59 23.30 -10.52
C MET A 312 -15.09 22.19 -9.57
N GLY A 313 -15.19 22.40 -8.25
CA GLY A 313 -14.90 21.38 -7.23
C GLY A 313 -13.43 21.27 -6.82
N PHE A 314 -12.53 22.10 -7.35
CA PHE A 314 -11.10 22.03 -7.03
C PHE A 314 -10.81 22.37 -5.56
N ALA A 315 -11.45 23.42 -5.04
CA ALA A 315 -11.27 23.86 -3.66
C ALA A 315 -11.73 22.77 -2.67
N GLU A 316 -12.87 22.13 -2.96
CA GLU A 316 -13.42 21.02 -2.18
C GLU A 316 -12.50 19.80 -2.23
N ALA A 317 -11.96 19.46 -3.40
CA ALA A 317 -11.04 18.33 -3.55
C ALA A 317 -9.75 18.53 -2.74
N VAL A 318 -9.17 19.74 -2.75
CA VAL A 318 -7.99 20.04 -1.95
C VAL A 318 -8.31 20.04 -0.46
N ARG A 319 -9.40 20.68 -0.04
CA ARG A 319 -9.83 20.70 1.37
C ARG A 319 -10.05 19.30 1.92
N ALA A 320 -10.89 18.51 1.23
CA ALA A 320 -11.20 17.13 1.62
C ALA A 320 -9.96 16.23 1.60
N GLY A 321 -8.98 16.52 0.74
CA GLY A 321 -7.71 15.80 0.69
C GLY A 321 -6.83 16.08 1.90
N LEU A 322 -6.64 17.37 2.23
CA LEU A 322 -5.84 17.81 3.38
C LEU A 322 -6.43 17.33 4.71
N GLU A 323 -7.76 17.32 4.85
CA GLU A 323 -8.45 16.83 6.06
C GLU A 323 -8.28 15.32 6.30
N LYS A 324 -7.91 14.55 5.27
CA LYS A 324 -7.69 13.09 5.36
C LYS A 324 -6.23 12.72 5.61
N ILE A 325 -5.34 13.69 5.69
CA ILE A 325 -3.92 13.44 5.94
C ILE A 325 -3.77 12.78 7.33
N PRO A 326 -3.06 11.64 7.44
CA PRO A 326 -2.82 10.99 8.71
C PRO A 326 -1.92 11.86 9.60
N THR A 327 -1.83 11.52 10.88
CA THR A 327 -0.90 12.19 11.79
C THR A 327 0.54 12.12 11.26
N LEU A 328 1.14 13.29 11.07
CA LEU A 328 2.51 13.49 10.61
C LEU A 328 3.50 13.49 11.79
N ASN A 329 4.79 13.59 11.49
CA ASN A 329 5.79 13.78 12.54
C ASN A 329 5.58 15.14 13.24
N PRO A 330 5.49 15.18 14.59
CA PRO A 330 5.38 16.43 15.36
C PRO A 330 6.45 17.49 15.05
N THR A 331 7.60 17.11 14.51
CA THR A 331 8.64 18.06 14.08
C THR A 331 8.21 18.97 12.92
N PHE A 332 7.09 18.65 12.25
CA PHE A 332 6.50 19.48 11.20
C PHE A 332 5.42 20.44 11.73
N ALA A 333 5.33 20.69 13.03
CA ALA A 333 4.39 21.66 13.57
C ALA A 333 4.65 23.07 12.98
N GLY A 334 3.61 23.74 12.50
CA GLY A 334 3.73 25.02 11.81
C GLY A 334 2.50 25.40 10.98
N THR A 335 2.58 26.55 10.31
CA THR A 335 1.51 27.09 9.45
C THR A 335 1.98 27.14 7.99
N TYR A 336 1.25 26.50 7.09
CA TYR A 336 1.70 26.21 5.73
C TYR A 336 0.72 26.69 4.67
N ALA A 337 1.24 27.03 3.50
CA ALA A 337 0.47 27.27 2.29
C ALA A 337 0.89 26.25 1.21
N LEU A 338 -0.03 25.44 0.72
CA LEU A 338 0.22 24.46 -0.34
C LEU A 338 -0.40 24.95 -1.66
N PRO A 339 0.43 25.25 -2.69
CA PRO A 339 -0.07 25.37 -4.05
C PRO A 339 -0.38 23.97 -4.60
N VAL A 340 -1.58 23.79 -5.13
CA VAL A 340 -2.01 22.58 -5.83
C VAL A 340 -2.35 22.96 -7.27
N ALA A 341 -1.59 22.46 -8.24
CA ALA A 341 -1.84 22.66 -9.65
C ALA A 341 -2.53 21.44 -10.26
N PHE A 342 -3.77 21.61 -10.68
CA PHE A 342 -4.48 20.64 -11.50
C PHE A 342 -4.09 20.90 -12.95
N THR A 343 -3.33 19.99 -13.56
CA THR A 343 -2.85 20.13 -14.94
C THR A 343 -3.63 19.23 -15.88
N TYR A 344 -3.86 19.71 -17.09
CA TYR A 344 -4.75 19.03 -18.04
C TYR A 344 -4.05 18.81 -19.38
N THR A 345 -4.00 17.57 -19.84
CA THR A 345 -3.42 17.22 -21.15
C THR A 345 -4.50 16.61 -22.03
N ASN A 346 -4.94 17.33 -23.05
CA ASN A 346 -5.77 16.78 -24.12
C ASN A 346 -4.89 16.38 -25.30
N GLN A 347 -4.69 15.07 -25.48
CA GLN A 347 -3.80 14.54 -26.53
C GLN A 347 -4.23 14.88 -27.96
N LYS A 348 -5.47 15.34 -28.17
CA LYS A 348 -5.96 15.82 -29.47
C LYS A 348 -5.68 17.31 -29.71
N GLU A 349 -5.51 18.10 -28.65
CA GLU A 349 -5.22 19.54 -28.71
C GLU A 349 -3.72 19.80 -28.62
N SER A 350 -3.06 19.24 -27.60
CA SER A 350 -1.63 19.42 -27.34
C SER A 350 -1.03 18.16 -26.71
N ARG A 351 0.22 17.85 -27.06
CA ARG A 351 0.99 16.81 -26.35
C ARG A 351 1.55 17.31 -25.01
N GLN A 352 1.59 18.62 -24.81
CA GLN A 352 2.08 19.24 -23.59
C GLN A 352 0.92 19.49 -22.61
N PRO A 353 1.18 19.37 -21.30
CA PRO A 353 0.18 19.69 -20.29
C PRO A 353 -0.13 21.19 -20.27
N HIS A 354 -1.40 21.53 -20.13
CA HIS A 354 -1.83 22.87 -19.75
C HIS A 354 -1.56 23.08 -18.26
N ILE A 355 -0.72 24.06 -17.95
CA ILE A 355 -0.27 24.38 -16.60
C ILE A 355 -0.87 25.72 -16.19
N PRO A 356 -1.55 25.80 -15.02
CA PRO A 356 -2.07 27.06 -14.51
C PRO A 356 -0.97 28.13 -14.36
N VAL A 357 -1.22 29.35 -14.83
CA VAL A 357 -0.26 30.45 -14.73
C VAL A 357 -0.54 31.40 -13.57
N ASN A 358 -1.79 31.48 -13.10
CA ASN A 358 -2.18 32.42 -12.05
C ASN A 358 -1.54 32.08 -10.70
N ARG A 359 -1.00 33.08 -9.99
CA ARG A 359 -0.34 32.93 -8.69
C ARG A 359 -1.06 33.71 -7.61
N LEU A 360 -1.03 33.19 -6.39
CA LEU A 360 -1.55 33.89 -5.23
C LEU A 360 -0.61 35.06 -4.87
N PRO A 361 -1.14 36.29 -4.68
CA PRO A 361 -0.37 37.40 -4.13
C PRO A 361 0.21 37.11 -2.73
N ASP A 362 1.40 37.63 -2.43
CA ASP A 362 2.14 37.30 -1.19
C ASP A 362 1.42 37.76 0.09
N ASP A 363 0.65 38.85 0.02
CA ASP A 363 -0.16 39.37 1.12
C ASP A 363 -1.23 38.37 1.59
N ARG A 364 -1.73 37.52 0.68
CA ARG A 364 -2.71 36.47 0.99
C ARG A 364 -2.10 35.25 1.69
N LEU A 365 -0.79 35.09 1.71
CA LEU A 365 -0.13 34.00 2.43
C LEU A 365 -0.22 34.18 3.95
N ALA A 366 -0.31 35.44 4.42
CA ALA A 366 -0.42 35.82 5.82
C ALA A 366 0.59 35.09 6.73
N GLY A 367 1.87 35.14 6.35
CA GLY A 367 2.99 34.59 7.14
C GLY A 367 3.17 33.07 7.08
N ARG A 368 2.37 32.36 6.30
CA ARG A 368 2.50 30.90 6.13
C ARG A 368 3.75 30.52 5.36
N THR A 369 4.36 29.40 5.71
CA THR A 369 5.45 28.79 4.94
C THR A 369 4.90 28.23 3.63
N LEU A 370 5.30 28.81 2.50
CA LEU A 370 4.90 28.34 1.17
C LEU A 370 5.63 27.03 0.84
N LEU A 371 4.85 25.98 0.54
CA LEU A 371 5.36 24.68 0.15
C LEU A 371 5.60 24.60 -1.37
N GLY A 372 6.35 23.57 -1.77
CA GLY A 372 6.46 23.20 -3.19
C GLY A 372 5.08 22.87 -3.78
N GLU A 373 4.89 23.22 -5.05
CA GLU A 373 3.65 22.95 -5.77
C GLU A 373 3.39 21.45 -5.91
N PHE A 374 2.20 21.02 -5.48
CA PHE A 374 1.71 19.67 -5.69
C PHE A 374 0.92 19.60 -6.99
N VAL A 375 1.33 18.72 -7.92
CA VAL A 375 0.72 18.61 -9.25
C VAL A 375 -0.24 17.43 -9.29
N VAL A 376 -1.47 17.67 -9.72
CA VAL A 376 -2.51 16.66 -9.96
C VAL A 376 -2.80 16.61 -11.47
N PRO A 377 -2.11 15.72 -12.22
CA PRO A 377 -2.28 15.66 -13.66
C PRO A 377 -3.51 14.87 -14.07
N VAL A 378 -4.13 15.26 -15.17
CA VAL A 378 -5.09 14.43 -15.92
C VAL A 378 -4.75 14.42 -17.40
N VAL A 379 -4.87 13.24 -18.02
CA VAL A 379 -4.64 13.05 -19.45
C VAL A 379 -5.90 12.49 -20.07
N VAL A 380 -6.40 13.13 -21.13
CA VAL A 380 -7.59 12.71 -21.86
C VAL A 380 -7.31 12.59 -23.36
N THR A 381 -8.11 11.76 -24.02
CA THR A 381 -8.11 11.53 -25.47
C THR A 381 -9.40 11.99 -26.16
N LYS A 382 -10.31 12.65 -25.42
CA LYS A 382 -11.64 13.04 -25.90
C LYS A 382 -11.58 14.22 -26.87
N PRO A 383 -12.42 14.23 -27.93
CA PRO A 383 -12.48 15.33 -28.88
C PRO A 383 -13.11 16.63 -28.31
N ILE A 384 -12.46 17.76 -28.61
CA ILE A 384 -13.00 19.11 -28.90
C ILE A 384 -13.73 19.87 -27.77
N LEU A 385 -13.21 19.84 -26.54
CA LEU A 385 -13.37 21.00 -25.66
C LEU A 385 -12.01 21.67 -25.55
N THR A 386 -11.94 22.97 -25.89
CA THR A 386 -10.75 23.79 -25.70
C THR A 386 -10.46 23.89 -24.22
N SER A 387 -9.24 23.56 -23.83
CA SER A 387 -8.85 23.59 -22.43
C SER A 387 -8.82 25.03 -21.92
N ARG A 388 -9.35 25.30 -20.72
CA ARG A 388 -9.32 26.65 -20.13
C ARG A 388 -8.91 26.63 -18.67
N GLU A 389 -8.13 27.64 -18.28
CA GLU A 389 -7.82 27.90 -16.88
C GLU A 389 -9.01 28.58 -16.20
N VAL A 390 -9.33 28.18 -14.96
CA VAL A 390 -10.23 28.95 -14.09
C VAL A 390 -9.48 29.46 -12.88
N TRP A 391 -9.65 30.75 -12.60
CA TRP A 391 -9.08 31.42 -11.44
C TRP A 391 -9.87 32.70 -11.17
N GLY A 392 -10.69 32.70 -10.11
CA GLY A 392 -11.55 33.84 -9.78
C GLY A 392 -12.80 33.97 -10.65
N TYR A 393 -13.51 35.08 -10.48
CA TYR A 393 -14.84 35.37 -11.05
C TYR A 393 -14.85 35.68 -12.55
N PHE A 394 -14.10 34.95 -13.38
CA PHE A 394 -14.34 34.99 -14.82
C PHE A 394 -15.63 34.21 -15.12
N LYS A 395 -16.75 34.96 -15.14
CA LYS A 395 -18.02 34.56 -15.75
C LYS A 395 -17.89 34.56 -17.26
#